data_AF-A0AB33T6L3-F1
#
_entry.id   AF-A0AB33T6L3-F1
#
_cell.length_a   1.000
_cell.length_b   1.000
_cell.length_c   1.000
_cell.angle_alpha   90.00
_cell.angle_beta   90.00
_cell.angle_gamma   90.00
#
_symmetry.space_group_name_H-M   'P 1'
#
loop_
_entity.id
_entity.type
_entity.pdbx_description
1 polymer ?
#
loop_
_entity_poly.entity_id
_entity_poly.type
_entity_poly.pdbx_seq_one_letter_code
_entity_poly.pdbx_strand_id
1 'polypeptide(L)'
;MRLNVGVRHPPTGSKKFREYGTNGGIGASYPYESRFLEATMADKTYSFDLGGMNPDAQRSAAEAAGKVLHMEEKAGQTVAQELLPALDLITEAVQIAQQAGNVQGFGALNTGQHAMQHYQKQTPEMVAHLTALKADCKAKIDHVLAMEVLYNNMEAYNAGRIFDHTLKVEYK
;
A
#
# COMPACT_ATOMS: atom_id res chain seq x y z
N MET A 1 0.15 31.97 51.45
CA MET A 1 1.47 31.83 52.12
C MET A 1 2.29 30.83 51.29
N ARG A 2 3.40 31.30 50.69
CA ARG A 2 4.62 30.64 50.13
C ARG A 2 4.50 29.20 49.55
N LEU A 3 4.63 29.05 48.22
CA LEU A 3 5.86 28.72 47.44
C LEU A 3 6.31 27.25 47.55
N ASN A 4 6.38 26.52 46.43
CA ASN A 4 7.68 26.13 45.86
C ASN A 4 7.59 25.45 44.50
N VAL A 5 8.47 25.90 43.61
CA VAL A 5 8.79 25.36 42.29
C VAL A 5 9.80 24.23 42.47
N GLY A 6 9.63 23.12 41.76
CA GLY A 6 10.58 22.00 41.77
C GLY A 6 10.59 21.26 40.45
N VAL A 7 11.40 21.74 39.50
CA VAL A 7 11.79 21.03 38.29
C VAL A 7 12.53 19.75 38.69
N ARG A 8 12.10 18.59 38.20
CA ARG A 8 12.89 17.35 38.25
C ARG A 8 13.08 16.80 36.83
N HIS A 9 14.34 16.85 36.39
CA HIS A 9 14.83 16.09 35.24
C HIS A 9 14.78 14.57 35.54
N PRO A 10 14.69 13.70 34.51
CA PRO A 10 14.52 12.26 34.68
C PRO A 10 15.84 11.59 35.12
N PRO A 11 15.80 10.57 35.98
CA PRO A 11 16.96 9.71 36.21
C PRO A 11 17.09 8.67 35.10
N THR A 12 18.23 8.70 34.42
CA THR A 12 18.78 7.66 33.54
C THR A 12 19.11 6.40 34.35
N GLY A 13 18.65 5.22 33.92
CA GLY A 13 19.21 3.94 34.38
C GLY A 13 18.24 2.77 34.65
N SER A 14 18.03 1.94 33.62
CA SER A 14 17.91 0.46 33.60
C SER A 14 17.07 -0.35 34.62
N LYS A 15 16.22 -1.24 34.05
CA LYS A 15 15.62 -2.49 34.60
C LYS A 15 14.54 -2.26 35.69
N LYS A 16 13.28 -2.70 35.55
CA LYS A 16 12.77 -4.05 35.23
C LYS A 16 11.30 -3.98 34.78
N PHE A 17 10.94 -4.76 33.76
CA PHE A 17 9.55 -5.11 33.45
C PHE A 17 8.92 -5.72 34.69
N ARG A 18 7.87 -5.09 35.23
CA ARG A 18 6.98 -5.70 36.21
C ARG A 18 5.78 -6.25 35.43
N GLU A 19 5.75 -7.57 35.31
CA GLU A 19 4.53 -8.32 35.02
C GLU A 19 3.48 -7.94 36.06
N TYR A 20 2.38 -7.33 35.61
CA TYR A 20 1.16 -7.23 36.39
C TYR A 20 0.16 -8.21 35.80
N GLY A 21 -0.24 -9.13 36.67
CA GLY A 21 -1.03 -10.29 36.36
C GLY A 21 -2.45 -10.00 35.87
N THR A 22 -2.93 -11.03 35.19
CA THR A 22 -4.30 -11.32 34.76
C THR A 22 -5.34 -11.04 35.84
N ASN A 23 -6.29 -10.15 35.56
CA ASN A 23 -7.62 -10.19 36.15
C ASN A 23 -8.65 -9.52 35.21
N GLY A 24 -9.50 -10.36 34.61
CA GLY A 24 -10.88 -10.06 34.24
C GLY A 24 -11.15 -8.81 33.39
N GLY A 25 -11.06 -8.96 32.08
CA GLY A 25 -11.66 -8.03 31.12
C GLY A 25 -11.64 -8.67 29.75
N ILE A 26 -12.82 -8.84 29.14
CA ILE A 26 -13.04 -9.48 27.84
C ILE A 26 -11.99 -8.99 26.85
N GLY A 27 -11.02 -9.85 26.56
CA GLY A 27 -10.01 -9.59 25.57
C GLY A 27 -10.70 -9.51 24.22
N ALA A 28 -10.89 -8.30 23.72
CA ALA A 28 -10.87 -8.09 22.29
C ALA A 28 -9.48 -8.52 21.83
N SER A 29 -9.33 -9.82 21.49
CA SER A 29 -8.22 -10.21 20.64
C SER A 29 -8.47 -9.52 19.32
N TYR A 30 -7.85 -8.36 19.14
CA TYR A 30 -7.61 -7.89 17.79
C TYR A 30 -6.58 -8.86 17.23
N PRO A 31 -6.93 -9.69 16.23
CA PRO A 31 -5.96 -10.53 15.56
C PRO A 31 -5.15 -9.64 14.61
N TYR A 32 -4.44 -8.66 15.17
CA TYR A 32 -3.61 -7.73 14.41
C TYR A 32 -2.15 -8.20 14.38
N GLU A 33 -1.71 -9.05 15.32
CA GLU A 33 -0.27 -9.35 15.46
C GLU A 33 0.22 -10.58 14.68
N SER A 34 -0.62 -11.24 13.88
CA SER A 34 -0.20 -12.46 13.16
C SER A 34 -0.70 -12.61 11.72
N ARG A 35 -1.37 -11.60 11.15
CA ARG A 35 -1.74 -11.61 9.71
C ARG A 35 -0.76 -10.86 8.81
N PHE A 36 0.09 -10.00 9.38
CA PHE A 36 1.06 -9.22 8.60
C PHE A 36 2.29 -10.02 8.13
N LEU A 37 2.49 -11.23 8.64
CA LEU A 37 3.68 -12.05 8.34
C LEU A 37 3.38 -13.44 7.77
N GLU A 38 2.10 -13.85 7.72
CA GLU A 38 1.66 -15.12 7.12
C GLU A 38 0.56 -14.88 6.09
N ALA A 39 0.70 -13.81 5.29
CA ALA A 39 0.22 -13.92 3.91
C ALA A 39 1.04 -15.05 3.28
N THR A 40 0.52 -16.28 3.34
CA THR A 40 0.95 -17.36 2.46
C THR A 40 1.06 -16.75 1.07
N MET A 41 2.28 -16.65 0.53
CA MET A 41 2.59 -16.12 -0.79
C MET A 41 1.89 -16.99 -1.82
N ALA A 42 0.58 -16.78 -1.99
CA ALA A 42 -0.20 -17.39 -3.04
C ALA A 42 0.31 -16.77 -4.34
N ASP A 43 0.62 -17.60 -5.33
CA ASP A 43 0.98 -17.11 -6.64
C ASP A 43 -0.17 -16.24 -7.17
N LYS A 44 0.09 -14.95 -7.34
CA LYS A 44 -0.85 -13.96 -7.87
C LYS A 44 -0.46 -13.61 -9.28
N THR A 45 -1.46 -13.25 -10.09
CA THR A 45 -1.24 -12.80 -11.47
C THR A 45 -1.85 -11.43 -11.67
N TYR A 46 -1.01 -10.46 -12.03
CA TYR A 46 -1.45 -9.15 -12.51
C TYR A 46 -1.57 -9.18 -14.03
N SER A 47 -2.74 -8.82 -14.55
CA SER A 47 -2.98 -8.72 -16.00
C SER A 47 -2.99 -7.26 -16.42
N PHE A 48 -2.08 -6.92 -17.33
CA PHE A 48 -1.98 -5.59 -17.94
C PHE A 48 -2.49 -5.64 -19.38
N ASP A 49 -3.22 -4.60 -19.76
CA ASP A 49 -3.72 -4.38 -21.11
C ASP A 49 -3.44 -2.93 -21.51
N LEU A 50 -2.57 -2.74 -22.51
CA LEU A 50 -2.25 -1.42 -23.04
C LEU A 50 -3.50 -0.73 -23.60
N GLY A 51 -4.40 -1.47 -24.25
CA GLY A 51 -5.62 -0.93 -24.86
C GLY A 51 -6.62 -0.35 -23.85
N GLY A 52 -6.62 -0.87 -22.62
CA GLY A 52 -7.45 -0.38 -21.51
C GLY A 52 -6.88 0.83 -20.76
N MET A 53 -5.66 1.27 -21.09
CA MET A 53 -4.98 2.38 -20.41
C MET A 53 -5.49 3.75 -20.90
N ASN A 54 -5.42 4.79 -20.05
CA ASN A 54 -5.79 6.15 -20.46
C ASN A 54 -4.90 6.63 -21.64
N PRO A 55 -5.46 7.21 -22.71
CA PRO A 55 -4.69 7.71 -23.86
C PRO A 55 -3.52 8.63 -23.53
N ASP A 56 -3.63 9.51 -22.53
CA ASP A 56 -2.53 10.39 -22.15
C ASP A 56 -1.40 9.63 -21.44
N ALA A 57 -1.76 8.62 -20.65
CA ALA A 57 -0.79 7.74 -19.99
C ALA A 57 -0.10 6.81 -21.02
N GLN A 58 -0.85 6.32 -22.03
CA GLN A 58 -0.29 5.59 -23.16
C GLN A 58 0.74 6.44 -23.92
N ARG A 59 0.39 7.71 -24.21
CA ARG A 59 1.30 8.64 -24.91
C ARG A 59 2.57 8.89 -24.09
N SER A 60 2.43 9.12 -22.78
CA SER A 60 3.58 9.27 -21.88
C SER A 60 4.49 8.04 -21.91
N ALA A 61 3.92 6.83 -21.84
CA ALA A 61 4.69 5.60 -21.91
C ALA A 61 5.36 5.41 -23.27
N ALA A 62 4.70 5.78 -24.38
CA ALA A 62 5.28 5.73 -25.72
C ALA A 62 6.47 6.69 -25.88
N GLU A 63 6.34 7.92 -25.38
CA GLU A 63 7.43 8.90 -25.37
C GLU A 63 8.62 8.43 -24.52
N ALA A 64 8.35 7.78 -23.39
CA ALA A 64 9.39 7.20 -22.55
C ALA A 64 10.07 6.01 -23.24
N ALA A 65 9.30 5.08 -23.80
CA ALA A 65 9.80 3.91 -24.53
C ALA A 65 10.67 4.32 -25.72
N GLY A 66 10.25 5.33 -26.50
CA GLY A 66 11.01 5.83 -27.65
C GLY A 66 12.37 6.48 -27.29
N LYS A 67 12.61 6.79 -26.01
CA LYS A 67 13.91 7.29 -25.50
C LYS A 67 14.81 6.18 -24.96
N VAL A 68 14.30 4.96 -24.81
CA VAL A 68 15.07 3.82 -24.32
C VAL A 68 15.87 3.23 -25.49
N LEU A 69 17.20 3.29 -25.39
CA LEU A 69 18.11 2.75 -26.42
C LEU A 69 18.17 1.23 -26.39
N HIS A 70 18.08 0.64 -25.20
CA HIS A 70 18.05 -0.80 -24.99
C HIS A 70 17.26 -1.08 -23.71
N MET A 71 16.25 -1.95 -23.81
CA MET A 71 15.50 -2.46 -22.68
C MET A 71 15.81 -3.95 -22.56
N GLU A 72 16.18 -4.41 -21.36
CA GLU A 72 16.32 -5.84 -21.11
C GLU A 72 14.97 -6.54 -21.29
N GLU A 73 15.00 -7.79 -21.76
CA GLU A 73 13.79 -8.60 -21.88
C GLU A 73 13.09 -8.69 -20.51
N LYS A 74 11.78 -8.41 -20.47
CA LYS A 74 10.96 -8.42 -19.24
C LYS A 74 11.39 -7.40 -18.17
N ALA A 75 12.12 -6.35 -18.53
CA ALA A 75 12.53 -5.33 -17.55
C ALA A 75 11.32 -4.64 -16.89
N GLY A 76 10.27 -4.33 -17.65
CA GLY A 76 9.04 -3.73 -17.14
C GLY A 76 8.28 -4.69 -16.22
N GLN A 77 8.19 -5.97 -16.60
CA GLN A 77 7.62 -7.03 -15.77
C GLN A 77 8.38 -7.22 -14.46
N THR A 78 9.71 -7.17 -14.49
CA THR A 78 10.55 -7.31 -13.30
C THR A 78 10.32 -6.14 -12.33
N VAL A 79 10.29 -4.91 -12.83
CA VAL A 79 9.98 -3.74 -12.01
C VAL A 79 8.54 -3.81 -11.48
N ALA A 80 7.58 -4.25 -12.29
CA ALA A 80 6.21 -4.45 -11.85
C ALA A 80 6.11 -5.51 -10.75
N GLN A 81 6.82 -6.63 -10.87
CA GLN A 81 6.84 -7.72 -9.90
C GLN A 81 7.28 -7.25 -8.51
N GLU A 82 8.26 -6.34 -8.42
CA GLU A 82 8.72 -5.77 -7.15
C GLU A 82 7.71 -4.76 -6.55
N LEU A 83 6.93 -4.07 -7.39
CA LEU A 83 5.97 -3.06 -6.94
C LEU A 83 4.58 -3.64 -6.60
N LEU A 84 4.21 -4.77 -7.17
CA LEU A 84 2.92 -5.41 -6.94
C LEU A 84 2.66 -5.79 -5.45
N PRO A 85 3.64 -6.31 -4.69
CA PRO A 85 3.48 -6.51 -3.25
C PRO A 85 3.16 -5.20 -2.50
N ALA A 86 3.76 -4.07 -2.91
CA ALA A 86 3.45 -2.78 -2.32
C ALA A 86 2.01 -2.34 -2.63
N LEU A 87 1.53 -2.58 -3.86
CA LEU A 87 0.14 -2.29 -4.24
C LEU A 87 -0.86 -3.11 -3.42
N ASP A 88 -0.54 -4.36 -3.11
CA ASP A 88 -1.36 -5.23 -2.25
C ASP A 88 -1.43 -4.69 -0.82
N LEU A 89 -0.29 -4.33 -0.22
CA LEU A 89 -0.22 -3.75 1.11
C LEU A 89 -1.02 -2.43 1.20
N ILE A 90 -0.92 -1.58 0.18
CA ILE A 90 -1.71 -0.34 0.12
C ILE A 90 -3.20 -0.65 0.00
N THR A 91 -3.57 -1.66 -0.80
CA THR A 91 -4.96 -2.08 -0.95
C THR A 91 -5.55 -2.60 0.37
N GLU A 92 -4.78 -3.40 1.12
CA GLU A 92 -5.18 -3.85 2.45
C GLU A 92 -5.28 -2.68 3.44
N ALA A 93 -4.33 -1.75 3.42
CA ALA A 93 -4.37 -0.55 4.25
C ALA A 93 -5.62 0.30 3.98
N VAL A 94 -6.03 0.46 2.72
CA VAL A 94 -7.29 1.14 2.36
C VAL A 94 -8.49 0.43 2.99
N GLN A 95 -8.55 -0.90 2.91
CA GLN A 95 -9.65 -1.69 3.49
C GLN A 95 -9.71 -1.54 5.01
N ILE A 96 -8.56 -1.63 5.69
CA ILE A 96 -8.47 -1.42 7.14
C ILE A 96 -8.89 0.01 7.50
N ALA A 97 -8.41 1.02 6.78
CA ALA A 97 -8.77 2.41 7.01
C ALA A 97 -10.27 2.67 6.86
N GLN A 98 -10.92 2.07 5.86
CA GLN A 98 -12.37 2.14 5.69
C GLN A 98 -13.13 1.52 6.87
N GLN A 99 -12.61 0.43 7.45
CA GLN A 99 -13.20 -0.21 8.64
C GLN A 99 -12.98 0.62 9.91
N ALA A 100 -11.88 1.37 10.01
CA ALA A 100 -11.57 2.21 11.17
C ALA A 100 -12.60 3.34 11.40
N GLY A 101 -13.33 3.76 10.36
CA GLY A 101 -14.44 4.72 10.50
C GLY A 101 -15.69 4.12 11.14
N ASN A 102 -15.81 2.79 11.16
CA ASN A 102 -16.95 2.05 11.68
C ASN A 102 -16.73 1.54 13.11
N VAL A 103 -15.69 2.03 13.82
CA VAL A 103 -15.36 1.55 15.17
C VAL A 103 -16.48 1.90 16.15
N GLN A 104 -17.19 0.86 16.58
CA GLN A 104 -18.17 0.87 17.65
C GLN A 104 -17.59 0.09 18.84
N GLY A 105 -17.99 0.42 20.08
CA GLY A 105 -17.69 -0.43 21.24
C GLY A 105 -16.70 0.09 22.28
N PHE A 106 -16.20 1.33 22.21
CA PHE A 106 -15.46 1.95 23.34
C PHE A 106 -16.34 2.26 24.58
N GLY A 107 -17.58 1.78 24.62
CA GLY A 107 -18.53 1.99 25.72
C GLY A 107 -19.15 3.39 25.75
N ALA A 108 -20.16 3.57 26.61
CA ALA A 108 -20.86 4.86 26.82
C ALA A 108 -20.09 5.83 27.73
N LEU A 109 -18.79 5.61 27.92
CA LEU A 109 -17.92 6.52 28.68
C LEU A 109 -17.54 7.71 27.78
N ASN A 110 -17.43 8.91 28.35
CA ASN A 110 -17.03 10.12 27.61
C ASN A 110 -15.71 9.93 26.83
N THR A 111 -14.75 9.19 27.40
CA THR A 111 -13.49 8.86 26.73
C THR A 111 -13.68 7.97 25.50
N GLY A 112 -14.67 7.07 25.54
CA GLY A 112 -15.02 6.21 24.40
C GLY A 112 -15.72 6.99 23.28
N GLN A 113 -16.62 7.91 23.61
CA GLN A 113 -17.25 8.79 22.62
C GLN A 113 -16.24 9.73 21.96
N HIS A 114 -15.29 10.30 22.72
CA HIS A 114 -14.24 11.14 22.15
C HIS A 114 -13.30 10.36 21.23
N ALA A 115 -12.94 9.12 21.57
CA ALA A 115 -12.15 8.25 20.70
C ALA A 115 -12.90 7.94 19.39
N MET A 116 -14.18 7.58 19.46
CA MET A 116 -15.00 7.34 18.26
C MET A 116 -15.06 8.56 17.34
N GLN A 117 -15.34 9.75 17.90
CA GLN A 117 -15.41 11.00 17.13
C GLN A 117 -14.06 11.36 16.48
N HIS A 118 -12.96 11.11 17.18
CA HIS A 118 -11.62 11.35 16.67
C HIS A 118 -11.32 10.48 15.45
N TYR A 119 -11.58 9.17 15.52
CA TYR A 119 -11.38 8.26 14.39
C TYR A 119 -12.34 8.59 13.23
N GLN A 120 -13.62 8.83 13.52
CA GLN A 120 -14.60 9.24 12.49
C GLN A 120 -14.18 10.49 11.72
N LYS A 121 -13.51 11.44 12.37
CA LYS A 121 -13.01 12.66 11.73
C LYS A 121 -11.78 12.43 10.87
N GLN A 122 -10.85 11.54 11.29
CA GLN A 122 -9.58 11.30 10.60
C GLN A 122 -9.68 10.25 9.49
N THR A 123 -10.59 9.29 9.61
CA THR A 123 -10.74 8.20 8.64
C THR A 123 -10.92 8.70 7.19
N PRO A 124 -11.76 9.69 6.88
CA PRO A 124 -11.96 10.12 5.48
C PRO A 124 -10.67 10.64 4.83
N GLU A 125 -9.86 11.40 5.57
CA GLU A 125 -8.59 11.94 5.09
C GLU A 125 -7.58 10.81 4.85
N MET A 126 -7.44 9.89 5.81
CA MET A 126 -6.57 8.72 5.68
C MET A 126 -6.98 7.83 4.48
N VAL A 127 -8.27 7.57 4.30
CA VAL A 127 -8.80 6.80 3.16
C VAL A 127 -8.50 7.51 1.85
N ALA A 128 -8.67 8.83 1.77
CA ALA A 128 -8.36 9.61 0.57
C ALA A 128 -6.87 9.50 0.21
N HIS A 129 -5.98 9.68 1.18
CA HIS A 129 -4.53 9.56 0.96
C HIS A 129 -4.11 8.17 0.50
N LEU A 130 -4.59 7.11 1.15
CA LEU A 130 -4.27 5.74 0.78
C LEU A 130 -4.84 5.36 -0.59
N THR A 131 -6.04 5.87 -0.93
CA THR A 131 -6.65 5.66 -2.26
C THR A 131 -5.83 6.35 -3.36
N ALA A 132 -5.36 7.58 -3.10
CA ALA A 132 -4.49 8.28 -4.03
C ALA A 132 -3.14 7.56 -4.21
N LEU A 133 -2.54 7.08 -3.11
CA LEU A 133 -1.30 6.31 -3.15
C LEU A 133 -1.46 4.99 -3.93
N LYS A 134 -2.59 4.30 -3.74
CA LYS A 134 -2.95 3.10 -4.51
C LYS A 134 -2.99 3.40 -6.01
N ALA A 135 -3.67 4.49 -6.38
CA ALA A 135 -3.82 4.88 -7.77
C ALA A 135 -2.46 5.24 -8.41
N ASP A 136 -1.60 5.99 -7.70
CA ASP A 136 -0.26 6.33 -8.18
C ASP A 136 0.64 5.10 -8.33
N CYS A 137 0.64 4.19 -7.34
CA CYS A 137 1.39 2.93 -7.42
C CYS A 137 0.96 2.10 -8.63
N LYS A 138 -0.36 1.92 -8.83
CA LYS A 138 -0.89 1.22 -10.01
C LYS A 138 -0.48 1.91 -11.32
N ALA A 139 -0.57 3.25 -11.37
CA ALA A 139 -0.20 4.01 -12.56
C ALA A 139 1.29 3.83 -12.93
N LYS A 140 2.19 3.74 -11.94
CA LYS A 140 3.61 3.45 -12.20
C LYS A 140 3.83 2.04 -12.73
N ILE A 141 3.15 1.04 -12.15
CA ILE A 141 3.18 -0.35 -12.63
C ILE A 141 2.69 -0.43 -14.08
N ASP A 142 1.53 0.16 -14.38
CA ASP A 142 0.98 0.20 -15.74
C ASP A 142 1.92 0.93 -16.70
N HIS A 143 2.57 2.01 -16.26
CA HIS A 143 3.51 2.76 -17.10
C HIS A 143 4.74 1.95 -17.50
N VAL A 144 5.36 1.22 -16.56
CA VAL A 144 6.55 0.40 -16.90
C VAL A 144 6.18 -0.81 -17.78
N LEU A 145 5.00 -1.40 -17.58
CA LEU A 145 4.49 -2.46 -18.45
C LEU A 145 4.12 -1.92 -19.84
N ALA A 146 3.51 -0.75 -19.92
CA ALA A 146 3.23 -0.07 -21.19
C ALA A 146 4.51 0.23 -21.96
N MET A 147 5.56 0.70 -21.27
CA MET A 147 6.87 0.94 -21.90
C MET A 147 7.43 -0.33 -22.52
N GLU A 148 7.37 -1.46 -21.81
CA GLU A 148 7.83 -2.75 -22.33
C GLU A 148 7.03 -3.19 -23.56
N VAL A 149 5.70 -3.13 -23.48
CA VAL A 149 4.80 -3.49 -24.59
C VAL A 149 5.10 -2.62 -25.81
N LEU A 150 5.28 -1.32 -25.64
CA LEU A 150 5.58 -0.39 -26.74
C LEU A 150 6.99 -0.55 -27.31
N TYR A 151 7.98 -0.80 -26.46
CA TYR A 151 9.35 -1.11 -26.89
C TYR A 151 9.37 -2.40 -27.73
N ASN A 152 8.72 -3.47 -27.23
CA ASN A 152 8.58 -4.73 -27.95
C ASN A 152 7.81 -4.57 -29.27
N ASN A 153 6.83 -3.65 -29.33
CA ASN A 153 6.11 -3.34 -30.57
C ASN A 153 7.05 -2.76 -31.64
N MET A 154 7.92 -1.82 -31.26
CA MET A 154 8.91 -1.25 -32.19
C MET A 154 9.82 -2.35 -32.76
N GLU A 155 10.30 -3.27 -31.91
CA GLU A 155 11.09 -4.41 -32.36
C GLU A 155 10.28 -5.41 -33.22
N ALA A 156 9.03 -5.71 -32.85
CA ALA A 156 8.17 -6.63 -33.57
C ALA A 156 7.75 -6.10 -34.95
N TYR A 157 7.45 -4.81 -35.06
CA TYR A 157 7.17 -4.13 -36.32
C TYR A 157 8.37 -4.20 -37.27
N ASN A 158 9.57 -3.92 -36.75
CA ASN A 158 10.81 -4.06 -37.52
C ASN A 158 11.07 -5.50 -37.99
N ALA A 159 10.52 -6.49 -37.28
CA ALA A 159 10.63 -7.91 -37.59
C ALA A 159 9.41 -8.51 -38.33
N GLY A 160 8.38 -7.72 -38.67
CA GLY A 160 7.18 -8.18 -39.40
C GLY A 160 6.26 -9.13 -38.63
N ARG A 161 6.20 -9.05 -37.28
CA ARG A 161 5.39 -9.95 -36.42
C ARG A 161 4.08 -9.30 -35.96
N ILE A 162 3.06 -10.12 -35.67
CA ILE A 162 1.79 -9.71 -35.05
C ILE A 162 2.02 -9.47 -33.54
N PHE A 163 1.38 -8.42 -33.02
CA PHE A 163 1.64 -7.87 -31.70
C PHE A 163 0.59 -8.24 -30.65
N ASP A 164 1.03 -8.57 -29.43
CA ASP A 164 0.19 -8.69 -28.25
C ASP A 164 0.26 -7.38 -27.44
N HIS A 165 -0.91 -6.87 -27.06
CA HIS A 165 -1.08 -5.62 -26.31
C HIS A 165 -1.25 -5.87 -24.81
N THR A 166 -1.15 -7.13 -24.39
CA THR A 166 -1.37 -7.57 -23.02
C THR A 166 -0.11 -8.20 -22.43
N LEU A 167 0.08 -8.04 -21.11
CA LEU A 167 1.12 -8.72 -20.35
C LEU A 167 0.52 -9.36 -19.10
N LYS A 168 1.15 -10.44 -18.64
CA LYS A 168 0.85 -11.07 -17.35
C LYS A 168 2.11 -11.07 -16.50
N VAL A 169 1.98 -10.59 -15.27
CA VAL A 169 3.06 -10.58 -14.29
C VAL A 169 2.66 -11.50 -13.14
N GLU A 170 3.46 -12.53 -12.92
CA GLU A 170 3.30 -13.42 -11.77
C GLU A 170 4.12 -12.88 -10.60
N TYR A 171 3.52 -12.82 -9.41
CA TYR A 171 4.15 -12.27 -8.21
C TYR A 171 3.65 -12.97 -6.94
N LYS A 172 4.34 -12.70 -5.83
CA LYS A 172 4.12 -13.31 -4.52
C LYS A 172 3.57 -12.30 -3.53
#